data_AF-G0MNF7-F1
#
_entry.id   AF-G0MNF7-F1
#
_cell.length_a   1.000
_cell.length_b   1.000
_cell.length_c   1.000
_cell.angle_alpha   90.00
_cell.angle_beta   90.00
_cell.angle_gamma   90.00
#
_symmetry.space_group_name_H-M   'P 1'
#
loop_
_entity.id
_entity.type
_entity.pdbx_description
1 polymer ?
#
loop_
_entity_poly.entity_id
_entity_poly.type
_entity_poly.pdbx_seq_one_letter_code
_entity_poly.pdbx_strand_id
1 'polypeptide(L)'
;MTSVYESLLSEYPNKGVVGKPEIRDTETEIIEKLRKLAAHFRDAKSTGKPIFVLIGAGVSTGSKLPDFRGKHGVWTLAAEGKSAEGVDFQVARPGVSHKSILALHKAGYIKTVITQNVDGLDRKVGIPVEDLIEVHGNLFLEVCLSCYR
;
A
#
# COMPACT_ATOMS: atom_id res chain seq x y z
N MET A 1 19.55 9.34 -5.92
CA MET A 1 19.91 8.36 -4.87
C MET A 1 19.23 7.07 -5.23
N THR A 2 20.00 6.02 -5.49
CA THR A 2 19.51 4.65 -5.70
C THR A 2 18.73 4.24 -4.45
N SER A 3 17.51 3.70 -4.62
CA SER A 3 16.71 3.36 -3.44
C SER A 3 17.42 2.22 -2.68
N VAL A 4 17.63 2.42 -1.37
CA VAL A 4 18.19 1.41 -0.44
C VAL A 4 17.38 0.10 -0.49
N TYR A 5 16.15 0.16 -0.99
CA TYR A 5 15.20 -0.92 -1.09
C TYR A 5 15.70 -2.13 -1.90
N GLU A 6 16.37 -1.91 -3.03
CA GLU A 6 16.85 -3.02 -3.88
C GLU A 6 17.86 -3.90 -3.16
N SER A 7 18.72 -3.29 -2.33
CA SER A 7 19.74 -4.02 -1.58
C SER A 7 19.19 -4.90 -0.46
N LEU A 8 17.95 -4.68 -0.03
CA LEU A 8 17.29 -5.42 1.04
C LEU A 8 16.49 -6.63 0.53
N LEU A 9 16.35 -6.76 -0.79
CA LEU A 9 15.49 -7.78 -1.39
C LEU A 9 16.27 -9.06 -1.65
N SER A 10 15.72 -10.19 -1.21
CA SER A 10 16.27 -11.50 -1.57
C SER A 10 16.23 -11.71 -3.09
N GLU A 11 17.25 -12.37 -3.61
CA GLU A 11 17.25 -12.85 -4.99
C GLU A 11 16.28 -14.03 -5.11
N TYR A 12 15.35 -13.94 -6.06
CA TYR A 12 14.47 -15.06 -6.40
C TYR A 12 13.96 -14.89 -7.83
N PRO A 13 13.84 -15.99 -8.61
CA PRO A 13 13.69 -15.92 -10.05
C PRO A 13 12.32 -15.41 -10.51
N ASN A 14 11.24 -15.72 -9.78
CA ASN A 14 9.89 -15.36 -10.19
C ASN A 14 9.43 -14.03 -9.60
N LYS A 15 9.59 -12.93 -10.34
CA LYS A 15 9.04 -11.61 -9.94
C LYS A 15 7.59 -11.38 -10.39
N GLY A 16 7.00 -12.32 -11.12
CA GLY A 16 5.68 -12.20 -11.74
C GLY A 16 5.70 -11.32 -13.00
N VAL A 17 4.52 -10.91 -13.47
CA VAL A 17 4.39 -10.02 -14.63
C VAL A 17 4.67 -8.58 -14.22
N VAL A 18 5.59 -7.93 -14.90
CA VAL A 18 6.06 -6.55 -14.64
C VAL A 18 5.72 -5.63 -15.81
N GLY A 19 5.65 -4.32 -15.56
CA GLY A 19 5.56 -3.30 -16.61
C GLY A 19 4.29 -3.35 -17.47
N LYS A 20 3.18 -3.88 -16.96
CA LYS A 20 1.91 -3.86 -17.69
C LYS A 20 1.48 -2.41 -18.01
N PRO A 21 0.87 -2.15 -19.18
CA PRO A 21 0.34 -0.83 -19.50
C PRO A 21 -0.66 -0.33 -18.45
N GLU A 22 -0.55 0.94 -18.08
CA GLU A 22 -1.54 1.61 -17.24
C GLU A 22 -2.85 1.80 -18.01
N ILE A 23 -3.97 1.63 -17.32
CA ILE A 23 -5.30 1.93 -17.84
C ILE A 23 -5.84 3.12 -17.06
N ARG A 24 -6.40 4.10 -17.77
CA ARG A 24 -7.03 5.27 -17.17
C ARG A 24 -8.46 5.35 -17.66
N ASP A 25 -9.38 5.23 -16.71
CA ASP A 25 -10.79 5.49 -16.95
C ASP A 25 -10.99 6.98 -17.28
N THR A 26 -12.03 7.27 -18.06
CA THR A 26 -12.51 8.64 -18.26
C THR A 26 -13.10 9.21 -16.97
N GLU A 27 -13.20 10.54 -16.88
CA GLU A 27 -13.78 11.21 -15.71
C GLU A 27 -15.21 10.72 -15.41
N THR A 28 -16.03 10.55 -16.43
CA THR A 28 -17.40 10.02 -16.31
C THR A 28 -17.41 8.62 -15.70
N GLU A 29 -16.55 7.72 -16.20
CA GLU A 29 -16.43 6.35 -15.69
C GLU A 29 -15.94 6.34 -14.24
N ILE A 30 -14.97 7.18 -13.89
CA ILE A 30 -14.47 7.32 -12.51
C ILE A 30 -15.61 7.74 -11.58
N ILE A 31 -16.35 8.80 -11.94
CA ILE A 31 -17.47 9.30 -11.13
C ILE A 31 -18.54 8.22 -10.94
N GLU A 32 -18.88 7.47 -11.98
CA GLU A 32 -19.85 6.39 -11.90
C GLU A 32 -19.37 5.26 -10.97
N LYS A 33 -18.12 4.81 -11.12
CA LYS A 33 -17.51 3.78 -10.26
C LYS A 33 -17.45 4.24 -8.80
N LEU A 34 -17.09 5.50 -8.55
CA LEU A 34 -17.06 6.07 -7.20
C LEU A 34 -18.44 6.16 -6.57
N ARG A 35 -19.49 6.50 -7.33
CA ARG A 35 -20.89 6.47 -6.82
C ARG A 35 -21.30 5.06 -6.40
N LYS A 36 -20.97 4.04 -7.20
CA LYS A 36 -21.23 2.63 -6.88
C LYS A 36 -20.46 2.19 -5.63
N LEU A 37 -19.16 2.48 -5.57
CA LEU A 37 -18.33 2.18 -4.40
C LEU A 37 -18.88 2.84 -3.12
N ALA A 38 -19.24 4.12 -3.19
CA ALA A 38 -19.82 4.83 -2.06
C ALA A 38 -21.18 4.25 -1.63
N ALA A 39 -21.99 3.75 -2.58
CA ALA A 39 -23.24 3.06 -2.26
C ALA A 39 -22.98 1.75 -1.52
N HIS A 40 -22.00 0.95 -1.94
CA HIS A 40 -21.61 -0.26 -1.22
C HIS A 40 -21.12 0.03 0.20
N PHE A 41 -20.35 1.10 0.40
CA PHE A 41 -19.89 1.52 1.72
C PHE A 41 -21.06 1.93 2.63
N ARG A 42 -22.06 2.65 2.09
CA ARG A 42 -23.27 3.02 2.84
C ARG A 42 -24.11 1.80 3.21
N ASP A 43 -24.33 0.88 2.27
CA ASP A 43 -25.10 -0.34 2.49
C ASP A 43 -24.44 -1.25 3.55
N ALA A 44 -23.13 -1.48 3.43
CA ALA A 44 -22.38 -2.25 4.42
C ALA A 44 -22.50 -1.63 5.82
N LYS A 45 -22.39 -0.31 5.93
CA LYS A 45 -22.55 0.40 7.20
C LYS A 45 -23.97 0.30 7.75
N SER A 46 -25.01 0.48 6.94
CA SER A 46 -26.40 0.39 7.39
C SER A 46 -26.83 -1.03 7.77
N THR A 47 -26.18 -2.04 7.20
CA THR A 47 -26.45 -3.46 7.49
C THR A 47 -25.49 -4.06 8.53
N GLY A 48 -24.57 -3.27 9.07
CA GLY A 48 -23.57 -3.74 10.05
C GLY A 48 -22.54 -4.71 9.48
N LYS A 49 -22.38 -4.79 8.15
CA LYS A 49 -21.37 -5.64 7.50
C LYS A 49 -19.99 -4.97 7.58
N PRO A 50 -18.96 -5.68 8.06
CA PRO A 50 -17.61 -5.13 8.12
C PRO A 50 -17.01 -4.97 6.72
N ILE A 51 -16.25 -3.90 6.51
CA ILE A 51 -15.43 -3.70 5.30
C ILE A 51 -13.96 -3.89 5.65
N PHE A 52 -13.30 -4.73 4.86
CA PHE A 52 -11.85 -4.94 4.89
C PHE A 52 -11.24 -4.30 3.65
N VAL A 53 -10.10 -3.62 3.78
CA VAL A 53 -9.40 -3.03 2.64
C VAL A 53 -8.01 -3.66 2.52
N LEU A 54 -7.73 -4.24 1.36
CA LEU A 54 -6.40 -4.75 1.00
C LEU A 54 -5.63 -3.68 0.22
N ILE A 55 -4.43 -3.35 0.68
CA ILE A 55 -3.56 -2.35 0.04
C ILE A 55 -2.16 -2.92 -0.25
N GLY A 56 -1.51 -2.33 -1.25
CA GLY A 56 -0.14 -2.64 -1.64
C GLY A 56 0.58 -1.38 -2.12
N ALA A 57 1.80 -1.54 -2.66
CA ALA A 57 2.76 -0.44 -2.82
C ALA A 57 2.27 0.76 -3.64
N GLY A 58 1.25 0.55 -4.50
CA GLY A 58 0.61 1.63 -5.26
C GLY A 58 0.12 2.79 -4.40
N VAL A 59 -0.33 2.54 -3.16
CA VAL A 59 -0.80 3.62 -2.25
C VAL A 59 0.33 4.52 -1.75
N SER A 60 1.57 4.05 -1.81
CA SER A 60 2.80 4.73 -1.36
C SER A 60 3.55 5.45 -2.50
N THR A 61 3.13 5.29 -3.75
CA THR A 61 3.72 6.00 -4.90
C THR A 61 3.64 7.53 -4.76
N GLY A 62 2.50 8.05 -4.28
CA GLY A 62 2.34 9.48 -3.95
C GLY A 62 3.20 9.96 -2.78
N SER A 63 3.77 9.03 -2.00
CA SER A 63 4.75 9.28 -0.94
C SER A 63 6.20 9.20 -1.43
N LYS A 64 6.41 9.13 -2.76
CA LYS A 64 7.72 8.99 -3.43
C LYS A 64 8.45 7.69 -3.09
N LEU A 65 7.70 6.64 -2.76
CA LEU A 65 8.21 5.27 -2.68
C LEU A 65 7.79 4.53 -3.96
N PRO A 66 8.70 3.85 -4.65
CA PRO A 66 8.35 3.13 -5.87
C PRO A 66 7.41 1.95 -5.54
N ASP A 67 6.54 1.60 -6.48
CA ASP A 67 5.89 0.30 -6.44
C ASP A 67 6.86 -0.80 -6.90
N PHE A 68 6.36 -2.03 -6.99
CA PHE A 68 7.18 -3.16 -7.44
C PHE A 68 7.08 -3.47 -8.93
N ARG A 69 5.91 -3.28 -9.56
CA ARG A 69 5.58 -3.90 -10.86
C ARG A 69 4.95 -2.95 -11.88
N GLY A 70 4.69 -1.70 -11.50
CA GLY A 70 4.25 -0.66 -12.41
C GLY A 70 5.36 -0.31 -13.39
N LYS A 71 5.09 0.65 -14.29
CA LYS A 71 6.03 1.07 -15.34
C LYS A 71 7.43 1.45 -14.79
N HIS A 72 7.46 2.05 -13.60
CA HIS A 72 8.68 2.46 -12.91
C HIS A 72 8.91 1.69 -11.60
N GLY A 73 8.30 0.50 -11.49
CA GLY A 73 8.43 -0.35 -10.32
C GLY A 73 9.80 -0.99 -10.20
N VAL A 74 10.18 -1.36 -8.99
CA VAL A 74 11.48 -1.96 -8.64
C VAL A 74 11.82 -3.16 -9.52
N TRP A 75 10.88 -4.10 -9.70
CA TRP A 75 11.11 -5.29 -10.51
C TRP A 75 11.10 -5.02 -12.01
N THR A 76 10.30 -4.04 -12.45
CA THR A 76 10.24 -3.63 -13.86
C THR A 76 11.58 -3.03 -14.28
N LEU A 77 12.11 -2.10 -13.50
CA LEU A 77 13.38 -1.45 -13.79
C LEU A 77 14.57 -2.40 -13.64
N ALA A 78 14.57 -3.27 -12.62
CA ALA A 78 15.61 -4.28 -12.45
C ALA A 78 15.71 -5.23 -13.67
N ALA A 79 14.58 -5.61 -14.28
CA ALA A 79 14.57 -6.40 -15.51
C ALA A 79 15.18 -5.67 -16.71
N GLU A 80 15.27 -4.34 -16.67
CA GLU A 80 15.95 -3.49 -17.66
C GLU A 80 17.39 -3.12 -17.25
N GLY A 81 17.92 -3.66 -16.14
CA GLY A 81 19.23 -3.27 -15.60
C GLY A 81 19.26 -1.87 -15.00
N LYS A 82 18.11 -1.33 -14.59
CA LYS A 82 17.94 -0.01 -13.98
C LYS A 82 17.48 -0.14 -12.54
N SER A 83 17.64 0.94 -11.78
CA SER A 83 17.14 1.04 -10.41
C SER A 83 15.97 2.00 -10.30
N ALA A 84 15.04 1.69 -9.40
CA ALA A 84 13.95 2.59 -9.06
C ALA A 84 14.42 3.76 -8.19
N GLU A 85 13.86 4.93 -8.45
CA GLU A 85 14.05 6.13 -7.62
C GLU A 85 13.04 6.15 -6.47
N GLY A 86 13.50 6.61 -5.30
CA GLY A 86 12.63 6.76 -4.14
C GLY A 86 13.30 7.59 -3.04
N VAL A 87 12.50 8.01 -2.07
CA VAL A 87 13.01 8.60 -0.83
C VAL A 87 13.38 7.52 0.18
N ASP A 88 14.18 7.87 1.17
CA ASP A 88 14.44 7.01 2.32
C ASP A 88 13.12 6.73 3.10
N PHE A 89 12.90 5.47 3.48
CA PHE A 89 11.73 5.07 4.27
C PHE A 89 11.59 5.86 5.57
N GLN A 90 12.70 6.22 6.22
CA GLN A 90 12.70 6.98 7.47
C GLN A 90 12.06 8.36 7.29
N VAL A 91 12.31 9.02 6.16
CA VAL A 91 11.80 10.37 5.87
C VAL A 91 10.46 10.36 5.13
N ALA A 92 10.07 9.23 4.53
CA ALA A 92 8.79 9.07 3.84
C ALA A 92 7.61 9.45 4.75
N ARG A 93 6.59 10.09 4.16
CA ARG A 93 5.41 10.58 4.89
C ARG A 93 4.14 10.00 4.27
N PRO A 94 3.10 9.70 5.08
CA PRO A 94 1.84 9.21 4.55
C PRO A 94 1.21 10.18 3.55
N GLY A 95 0.91 9.66 2.36
CA GLY A 95 0.26 10.39 1.27
C GLY A 95 -1.25 10.54 1.46
N VAL A 96 -1.93 11.08 0.44
CA VAL A 96 -3.39 11.29 0.46
C VAL A 96 -4.14 9.97 0.65
N SER A 97 -3.73 8.90 -0.03
CA SER A 97 -4.39 7.58 0.08
C SER A 97 -4.40 7.05 1.51
N HIS A 98 -3.27 7.10 2.21
CA HIS A 98 -3.15 6.70 3.61
C HIS A 98 -4.09 7.51 4.51
N LYS A 99 -4.13 8.83 4.33
CA LYS A 99 -4.99 9.74 5.11
C LYS A 99 -6.47 9.48 4.84
N SER A 100 -6.85 9.19 3.59
CA SER A 100 -8.22 8.84 3.22
C SER A 100 -8.66 7.50 3.82
N ILE A 101 -7.78 6.49 3.84
CA ILE A 101 -8.04 5.21 4.50
C ILE A 101 -8.26 5.42 6.00
N LEU A 102 -7.38 6.20 6.66
CA LEU A 102 -7.56 6.54 8.07
C LEU A 102 -8.88 7.28 8.32
N ALA A 103 -9.26 8.22 7.47
CA ALA A 103 -10.52 8.95 7.61
C ALA A 103 -11.73 8.01 7.51
N LEU A 104 -11.71 7.06 6.58
CA LEU A 104 -12.77 6.05 6.43
C LEU A 104 -12.81 5.07 7.61
N HIS A 105 -11.65 4.68 8.15
CA HIS A 105 -11.54 3.88 9.37
C HIS A 105 -12.12 4.63 10.58
N LYS A 106 -11.69 5.87 10.83
CA LYS A 106 -12.20 6.72 11.91
C LYS A 106 -13.70 7.00 11.81
N ALA A 107 -14.23 7.07 10.58
CA ALA A 107 -15.66 7.22 10.34
C ALA A 107 -16.45 5.90 10.50
N GLY A 108 -15.80 4.79 10.88
CA GLY A 108 -16.42 3.48 11.11
C GLY A 108 -16.88 2.79 9.83
N TYR A 109 -16.35 3.16 8.66
CA TYR A 109 -16.62 2.43 7.42
C TYR A 109 -15.69 1.24 7.24
N ILE A 110 -14.40 1.41 7.53
CA ILE A 110 -13.39 0.34 7.41
C ILE A 110 -13.20 -0.28 8.78
N LYS A 111 -13.36 -1.61 8.85
CA LYS A 111 -13.10 -2.38 10.07
C LYS A 111 -11.61 -2.69 10.23
N THR A 112 -10.95 -3.12 9.16
CA THR A 112 -9.54 -3.54 9.20
C THR A 112 -8.85 -3.23 7.88
N VAL A 113 -7.59 -2.79 7.96
CA VAL A 113 -6.70 -2.59 6.83
C VAL A 113 -5.72 -3.76 6.76
N ILE A 114 -5.63 -4.40 5.61
CA ILE A 114 -4.69 -5.48 5.34
C ILE A 114 -3.65 -4.90 4.37
N THR A 115 -2.40 -4.82 4.78
CA THR A 115 -1.34 -4.19 3.99
C THR A 115 -0.26 -5.18 3.63
N GLN A 116 0.09 -5.20 2.34
CA GLN A 116 1.28 -5.87 1.82
C GLN A 116 2.53 -5.00 1.91
N ASN A 117 2.39 -3.74 2.36
CA ASN A 117 3.48 -2.79 2.43
C ASN A 117 4.32 -3.04 3.68
N VAL A 118 5.62 -2.87 3.52
CA VAL A 118 6.61 -2.94 4.61
C VAL A 118 7.12 -1.56 5.02
N ASP A 119 6.63 -0.50 4.37
CA ASP A 119 7.10 0.89 4.52
C ASP A 119 6.65 1.58 5.82
N GLY A 120 5.79 0.94 6.61
CA GLY A 120 5.30 1.43 7.90
C GLY A 120 4.42 2.70 7.83
N LEU A 121 4.05 3.19 6.65
CA LEU A 121 3.27 4.42 6.50
C LEU A 121 1.84 4.28 7.02
N ASP A 122 1.28 3.07 7.02
CA ASP A 122 -0.04 2.75 7.57
C ASP A 122 -0.09 2.93 9.10
N ARG A 123 0.95 2.46 9.82
CA ARG A 123 1.12 2.77 11.25
C ARG A 123 1.38 4.25 11.46
N LYS A 124 2.26 4.85 10.65
CA LYS A 124 2.69 6.27 10.77
C LYS A 124 1.55 7.26 10.55
N VAL A 125 0.56 6.93 9.70
CA VAL A 125 -0.63 7.77 9.53
C VAL A 125 -1.55 7.69 10.75
N GLY A 126 -1.48 6.59 11.51
CA GLY A 126 -2.22 6.39 12.76
C GLY A 126 -3.37 5.40 12.64
N ILE A 127 -3.30 4.41 11.74
CA ILE A 127 -4.22 3.27 11.77
C ILE A 127 -3.89 2.45 13.04
N PRO A 128 -4.88 2.13 13.91
CA PRO A 128 -4.62 1.33 15.10
C PRO A 128 -4.07 -0.05 14.75
N VAL A 129 -3.12 -0.54 15.55
CA VAL A 129 -2.42 -1.80 15.28
C VAL A 129 -3.36 -3.00 15.34
N GLU A 130 -4.36 -2.95 16.22
CA GLU A 130 -5.41 -3.95 16.36
C GLU A 130 -6.33 -4.06 15.13
N ASP A 131 -6.38 -3.03 14.29
CA ASP A 131 -7.16 -2.99 13.05
C ASP A 131 -6.23 -2.96 11.80
N LEU A 132 -4.93 -3.27 11.95
CA LEU A 132 -3.95 -3.30 10.88
C LEU A 132 -3.25 -4.66 10.79
N ILE A 133 -3.30 -5.30 9.63
CA ILE A 133 -2.66 -6.59 9.35
C ILE A 133 -1.52 -6.39 8.35
N GLU A 134 -0.27 -6.52 8.81
CA GLU A 134 0.95 -6.33 8.01
C GLU A 134 1.50 -7.69 7.53
N VAL A 135 1.03 -8.15 6.36
CA VAL A 135 1.25 -9.55 5.93
C VAL A 135 2.69 -9.86 5.49
N HIS A 136 3.49 -8.84 5.18
CA HIS A 136 4.89 -8.98 4.78
C HIS A 136 5.86 -8.41 5.84
N GLY A 137 5.36 -8.11 7.04
CA GLY A 137 6.13 -7.43 8.09
C GLY A 137 6.20 -5.92 7.91
N ASN A 138 7.10 -5.28 8.66
CA ASN A 138 7.29 -3.83 8.67
C ASN A 138 8.77 -3.52 8.92
N LEU A 139 9.38 -2.68 8.09
CA LEU A 139 10.81 -2.31 8.15
C LEU A 139 11.23 -1.66 9.47
N PHE A 140 10.28 -1.13 10.24
CA PHE A 140 10.51 -0.45 11.51
C PHE A 140 10.24 -1.32 12.73
N LEU A 141 9.92 -2.61 12.52
CA LEU A 141 9.67 -3.55 13.60
C LEU A 141 10.72 -4.64 13.59
N GLU A 142 11.16 -4.99 14.78
CA GLU A 142 11.96 -6.18 15.06
C GLU A 142 11.18 -7.08 16.01
N VAL A 143 11.53 -8.37 16.03
CA VAL A 143 10.93 -9.35 16.93
C VAL A 143 12.02 -10.20 17.55
N CYS A 144 11.98 -10.39 18.87
CA CYS A 144 12.92 -11.27 19.54
C CYS A 144 12.65 -12.73 19.14
N LEU A 145 13.63 -13.41 18.54
CA LEU A 145 13.47 -14.82 18.15
C LEU A 145 13.39 -15.80 19.33
N SER A 146 13.70 -15.34 20.55
CA SER A 146 13.60 -16.18 21.76
C SER A 146 12.20 -16.15 22.38
N CYS A 147 11.56 -14.97 22.44
CA CYS A 147 10.29 -14.81 23.14
C CYS A 147 9.14 -14.31 22.26
N TYR A 148 9.42 -14.01 20.98
CA TYR A 148 8.47 -13.49 19.99
C TYR A 148 7.72 -12.23 20.45
N ARG A 149 8.42 -11.38 21.20
CA ARG A 149 7.96 -10.04 21.62
C ARG A 149 8.82 -8.97 20.99
#